data_AF-A0A3S3X9U2-F1
#
_entry.id   AF-A0A3S3X9U2-F1
#
_cell.length_a   1.000
_cell.length_b   1.000
_cell.length_c   1.000
_cell.angle_alpha   90.00
_cell.angle_beta   90.00
_cell.angle_gamma   90.00
#
_symmetry.space_group_name_H-M   'P 1'
#
loop_
_entity.id
_entity.type
_entity.pdbx_description
1 polymer ?
#
loop_
_entity_poly.entity_id
_entity_poly.type
_entity_poly.pdbx_seq_one_letter_code
_entity_poly.pdbx_strand_id
1 'polypeptide(L)' 'MAKILKSKKITSQIQYDFLIDVIVPYQQEGLINDEDVLLLNALLVKFESRATSRSGGKKQ' A
#
# COMPACT_ATOMS: atom_id res chain seq x y z
N MET A 1 1.80 9.92 -3.65
CA MET A 1 0.53 9.71 -2.92
C MET A 1 -0.73 9.87 -3.79
N ALA A 2 -1.05 11.07 -4.29
CA ALA A 2 -2.31 11.36 -5.01
C ALA A 2 -2.65 10.40 -6.18
N LYS A 3 -1.65 9.98 -6.96
CA LYS A 3 -1.84 9.03 -8.06
C LYS A 3 -2.26 7.64 -7.58
N ILE A 4 -1.75 7.19 -6.42
CA ILE A 4 -2.05 5.89 -5.82
C ILE A 4 -3.45 5.91 -5.20
N LEU A 5 -3.80 6.99 -4.49
CA LEU A 5 -5.16 7.18 -3.94
C LEU A 5 -6.21 7.24 -5.07
N LYS A 6 -5.88 7.91 -6.18
CA LYS A 6 -6.77 7.96 -7.36
C LYS A 6 -6.87 6.62 -8.10
N SER A 7 -5.76 5.90 -8.28
CA SER A 7 -5.76 4.61 -8.99
C SER A 7 -6.24 3.44 -8.13
N LYS A 8 -6.22 3.60 -6.81
CA LYS A 8 -6.47 2.56 -5.79
C LYS A 8 -5.65 1.29 -6.03
N LYS A 9 -4.42 1.44 -6.53
CA LYS A 9 -3.52 0.33 -6.88
C LYS A 9 -2.06 0.74 -6.71
N ILE A 10 -1.28 -0.16 -6.10
CA ILE A 10 0.18 -0.13 -6.11
C ILE A 10 0.65 -0.91 -7.34
N THR A 11 1.41 -0.27 -8.20
CA THR A 11 1.83 -0.84 -9.49
C THR A 11 3.31 -1.24 -9.54
N SER A 12 4.12 -0.78 -8.58
CA SER A 12 5.56 -1.04 -8.56
C SER A 12 6.09 -1.11 -7.13
N GLN A 13 7.24 -1.76 -6.97
CA GLN A 13 7.96 -1.83 -5.69
C GLN A 13 8.31 -0.42 -5.18
N ILE A 14 8.72 0.49 -6.07
CA ILE A 14 9.01 1.89 -5.71
C ILE A 14 7.82 2.58 -5.03
N GLN A 15 6.59 2.32 -5.50
CA GLN A 15 5.39 2.87 -4.86
C GLN A 15 5.10 2.22 -3.51
N TYR A 16 5.36 0.91 -3.41
CA TYR A 16 5.22 0.17 -2.17
C TYR A 16 6.17 0.75 -1.10
N ASP A 17 7.46 0.84 -1.42
CA ASP A 17 8.49 1.35 -0.51
C ASP A 17 8.18 2.79 -0.09
N PHE A 18 7.83 3.65 -1.06
CA PHE A 18 7.40 5.02 -0.78
C PHE A 18 6.25 5.09 0.22
N LEU A 19 5.23 4.24 0.10
CA LEU A 19 4.08 4.25 1.01
C LEU A 19 4.48 3.82 2.42
N ILE A 20 5.30 2.79 2.55
CA ILE A 20 5.81 2.33 3.85
C ILE A 20 6.53 3.47 4.58
N ASP A 21 7.36 4.23 3.86
CA ASP A 21 8.16 5.30 4.45
C ASP A 21 7.31 6.53 4.86
N VAL A 22 6.22 6.83 4.15
CA VAL A 22 5.50 8.10 4.32
C VAL A 22 4.13 8.01 4.97
N ILE A 23 3.50 6.83 5.08
CA ILE A 23 2.15 6.70 5.66
C ILE A 23 2.08 7.27 7.07
N VAL A 24 3.03 6.90 7.94
CA VAL A 24 3.03 7.35 9.35
C VAL A 24 3.29 8.86 9.46
N PRO A 25 4.35 9.43 8.85
CA PRO A 25 4.55 10.88 8.85
C PRO A 25 3.35 11.65 8.30
N TYR A 26 2.75 11.20 7.21
CA TYR A 26 1.64 11.92 6.58
C TYR A 26 0.36 11.89 7.42
N GLN A 27 0.12 10.80 8.16
CA GLN A 27 -0.99 10.75 9.11
C GLN A 27 -0.74 11.71 10.29
N GLN A 28 0.49 11.76 10.81
CA GLN A 28 0.87 12.64 11.93
C GLN A 28 0.79 14.13 11.55
N GLU A 29 1.15 14.48 10.32
CA GLU A 29 1.03 15.83 9.77
C GLU A 29 -0.41 16.19 9.34
N GLY A 30 -1.36 15.24 9.41
CA GLY A 30 -2.74 15.44 9.00
C GLY A 30 -2.94 15.57 7.48
N LEU A 31 -1.97 15.13 6.69
CA LEU A 31 -2.02 15.13 5.21
C LEU A 31 -2.90 14.00 4.65
N ILE A 32 -3.10 12.94 5.42
CA ILE A 32 -4.02 11.84 5.16
C ILE A 32 -4.82 11.54 6.43
N ASN A 33 -6.05 11.08 6.27
CA ASN A 33 -6.91 10.70 7.40
C ASN A 33 -6.88 9.19 7.67
N ASP A 34 -7.58 8.74 8.71
CA ASP A 34 -7.62 7.33 9.09
C ASP A 34 -8.24 6.43 8.00
N GLU A 35 -9.18 6.94 7.21
CA GLU A 35 -9.79 6.20 6.10
C GLU A 35 -8.77 5.98 4.96
N ASP A 36 -7.98 6.99 4.64
CA ASP A 36 -6.89 6.91 3.67
C ASP A 36 -5.83 5.92 4.13
N VAL A 37 -5.46 5.96 5.42
CA VAL A 37 -4.51 5.00 6.02
C VAL A 37 -5.03 3.57 5.91
N LEU A 38 -6.31 3.35 6.21
CA LEU A 38 -6.94 2.03 6.11
C LEU A 38 -6.94 1.53 4.66
N LEU A 39 -7.26 2.40 3.69
CA LEU A 39 -7.20 2.08 2.27
C LEU A 39 -5.77 1.73 1.84
N LEU A 40 -4.78 2.55 2.19
CA LEU A 40 -3.39 2.35 1.80
C LEU A 40 -2.83 1.04 2.37
N ASN A 41 -3.13 0.72 3.64
CA ASN A 41 -2.77 -0.56 4.25
C ASN A 41 -3.39 -1.75 3.51
N ALA A 42 -4.66 -1.66 3.11
CA ALA A 42 -5.29 -2.71 2.31
C ALA A 42 -4.61 -2.88 0.93
N LEU A 43 -4.13 -1.80 0.32
CA LEU A 43 -3.39 -1.86 -0.94
C LEU A 43 -2.01 -2.50 -0.78
N LEU A 44 -1.30 -2.21 0.31
CA LEU A 44 0.00 -2.82 0.64
C LEU A 44 -0.14 -4.34 0.75
N VAL A 45 -1.07 -4.82 1.57
CA VAL A 45 -1.36 -6.26 1.74
C VAL A 45 -1.74 -6.93 0.41
N LYS A 46 -2.54 -6.24 -0.41
CA LYS A 46 -2.92 -6.73 -1.74
C LYS A 46 -1.73 -6.82 -2.71
N PHE A 47 -0.75 -5.94 -2.57
CA PHE A 47 0.46 -5.98 -3.38
C PHE A 47 1.39 -7.12 -2.94
N GLU A 48 1.61 -7.27 -1.62
CA GLU A 48 2.42 -8.35 -1.05
C GLU A 48 1.85 -9.74 -1.38
N SER A 49 0.55 -9.95 -1.21
CA SER A 49 -0.12 -11.22 -1.54
C SER A 49 0.02 -11.61 -3.02
N ARG A 50 0.11 -10.62 -3.93
CA ARG A 50 0.40 -10.88 -5.34
C ARG A 50 1.86 -11.26 -5.57
N ALA A 51 2.79 -10.61 -4.89
CA ALA A 51 4.21 -10.94 -4.97
C ALA A 51 4.48 -12.36 -4.46
N THR A 52 3.87 -12.75 -3.33
CA THR A 52 4.01 -14.09 -2.75
C THR A 52 3.30 -15.16 -3.58
N SER A 53 2.16 -14.85 -4.22
CA SER A 53 1.48 -15.79 -5.13
C SER A 53 2.29 -16.17 -6.38
N ARG A 54 3.27 -15.35 -6.78
CA ARG A 54 4.21 -15.69 -7.87
C ARG A 54 5.37 -16.60 -7.43
N SER A 55 5.54 -16.78 -6.12
CA SER A 55 6.61 -17.59 -5.52
C SER A 55 6.10 -18.76 -4.69
N GLY A 56 4.78 -19.00 -4.61
CA GLY A 56 4.22 -20.02 -3.73
C GLY A 56 2.80 -20.43 -4.07
N GLY A 57 2.66 -21.38 -4.99
CA GLY A 57 1.63 -22.39 -4.81
C GLY A 57 1.94 -23.16 -3.52
N LYS A 58 1.02 -23.10 -2.55
CA LYS A 58 0.78 -24.01 -1.40
C LYS A 58 0.43 -23.21 -0.14
N LYS A 59 -0.84 -23.23 0.23
CA LYS A 59 -1.34 -23.97 1.40
C LYS A 59 -2.85 -23.70 1.56
N GLN A 60 -3.65 -24.64 1.06
CA GLN A 60 -4.72 -25.29 1.81
C GLN A 60 -4.62 -26.78 1.51
#